data_AF-A0A3S1EUN0-F1
#
_entry.id   AF-A0A3S1EUN0-F1
#
_cell.length_a   1.000
_cell.length_b   1.000
_cell.length_c   1.000
_cell.angle_alpha   90.00
_cell.angle_beta   90.00
_cell.angle_gamma   90.00
#
_symmetry.space_group_name_H-M   'P 1'
#
loop_
_entity.id
_entity.type
_entity.pdbx_description
1 polymer ?
#
loop_
_entity_poly.entity_id
_entity_poly.type
_entity_poly.pdbx_seq_one_letter_code
_entity_poly.pdbx_strand_id
1 'polypeptide(L)'
;MKRGLRGAGLSLTEITERHIAAQKAAADVVREWDERRAVGDVSSVAYASALLAVATEEAAARRIVMEYCPLDHQESIRKLLYISAFLIAAEVRLEESEMAMVMEAAAPFG
;
A
#
# COMPACT_ATOMS: atom_id res chain seq x y z
N MET A 1 -12.73 -8.84 -25.36
CA MET A 1 -11.60 -8.02 -25.87
C MET A 1 -12.04 -6.57 -26.05
N LYS A 2 -11.80 -5.69 -25.07
CA LYS A 2 -11.76 -4.22 -25.26
C LYS A 2 -10.76 -3.58 -24.28
N ARG A 3 -9.66 -3.12 -24.88
CA ARG A 3 -8.84 -1.95 -24.55
C ARG A 3 -8.04 -1.99 -23.25
N GLY A 4 -6.81 -2.49 -23.38
CA GLY A 4 -5.71 -2.12 -22.51
C GLY A 4 -5.50 -0.60 -22.56
N LEU A 5 -5.45 0.00 -21.38
CA LEU A 5 -4.96 1.35 -21.12
C LEU A 5 -3.44 1.37 -21.35
N ARG A 6 -3.02 1.40 -22.62
CA ARG A 6 -1.65 1.78 -22.99
C ARG A 6 -1.58 3.30 -23.03
N GLY A 7 -0.97 3.89 -22.00
CA GLY A 7 -0.58 5.29 -22.00
C GLY A 7 -0.52 5.89 -20.59
N ALA A 8 0.67 5.84 -19.98
CA ALA A 8 1.06 6.43 -18.70
C ALA A 8 0.41 5.87 -17.41
N GLY A 9 0.31 4.55 -17.30
CA GLY A 9 0.17 3.90 -15.98
C GLY A 9 1.55 3.83 -15.32
N LEU A 10 1.61 4.10 -14.01
CA LEU A 10 2.83 3.89 -13.21
C LEU A 10 3.25 2.42 -13.31
N SER A 11 4.55 2.18 -13.45
CA SER A 11 5.17 0.85 -13.41
C SER A 11 5.05 0.21 -12.02
N LEU A 12 5.22 -1.12 -11.95
CA LEU A 12 5.28 -1.83 -10.66
C LEU A 12 6.30 -1.20 -9.70
N THR A 13 7.46 -0.81 -10.21
CA THR A 13 8.50 -0.15 -9.40
C THR A 13 7.98 1.17 -8.81
N GLU A 14 7.41 2.05 -9.63
CA GLU A 14 6.92 3.34 -9.15
C GLU A 14 5.80 3.21 -8.11
N ILE A 15 4.88 2.26 -8.29
CA ILE A 15 3.78 2.08 -7.32
C ILE A 15 4.26 1.45 -6.01
N THR A 16 5.24 0.54 -6.05
CA THR A 16 5.81 -0.08 -4.85
C THR A 16 6.69 0.91 -4.10
N GLU A 17 7.48 1.72 -4.81
CA GLU A 17 8.23 2.84 -4.21
C GLU A 17 7.31 3.87 -3.56
N ARG A 18 6.18 4.20 -4.20
CA ARG A 18 5.17 5.10 -3.63
C ARG A 18 4.55 4.52 -2.36
N HIS A 19 4.28 3.22 -2.34
CA HIS A 19 3.75 2.54 -1.15
C HIS A 19 4.78 2.56 -0.01
N ILE A 20 6.05 2.23 -0.27
CA ILE A 20 7.14 2.36 0.71
C ILE A 20 7.26 3.80 1.24
N ALA A 21 7.18 4.80 0.36
CA ALA A 21 7.25 6.20 0.75
C ALA A 21 6.07 6.59 1.67
N ALA A 22 4.86 6.10 1.39
CA ALA A 22 3.70 6.31 2.24
C ALA A 22 3.86 5.64 3.61
N GLN A 23 4.43 4.42 3.67
CA GLN A 23 4.73 3.75 4.94
C GLN A 23 5.75 4.54 5.78
N LYS A 24 6.80 5.07 5.15
CA LYS A 24 7.80 5.91 5.83
C LYS A 24 7.18 7.20 6.36
N ALA A 25 6.40 7.88 5.53
CA ALA A 25 5.69 9.10 5.95
C ALA A 25 4.73 8.84 7.12
N ALA A 26 4.00 7.72 7.08
CA ALA A 26 3.13 7.33 8.19
C ALA A 26 3.92 7.07 9.47
N ALA A 27 5.06 6.37 9.40
CA ALA A 27 5.93 6.11 10.55
C ALA A 27 6.51 7.42 11.13
N ASP A 28 6.93 8.36 10.27
CA ASP A 28 7.45 9.66 10.69
C ASP A 28 6.39 10.50 11.41
N VAL A 29 5.16 10.53 10.87
CA VAL A 29 4.04 11.23 11.49
C VAL A 29 3.64 10.58 12.82
N VAL A 30 3.54 9.25 12.89
CA VAL A 30 3.25 8.55 14.15
C VAL A 30 4.27 8.95 15.22
N ARG A 31 5.56 8.88 14.88
CA ARG A 31 6.65 9.25 15.81
C ARG A 31 6.55 10.69 16.27
N GLU A 32 6.38 11.64 15.35
CA GLU A 32 6.25 13.08 15.67
C GLU A 32 5.05 13.34 16.60
N TRP A 33 3.91 12.72 16.32
CA TRP A 33 2.70 12.92 17.10
C TRP A 33 2.73 12.19 18.45
N ASP A 34 3.43 11.07 18.55
CA ASP A 34 3.71 10.40 19.83
C ASP A 34 4.60 11.25 20.73
N GLU A 35 5.65 11.86 20.17
CA GLU A 35 6.53 12.80 20.89
C GLU A 35 5.73 14.00 21.44
N ARG A 36 4.88 14.61 20.62
CA ARG A 36 3.99 15.71 21.04
C ARG A 36 2.98 15.27 22.09
N ARG A 37 2.41 14.07 21.94
CA ARG A 37 1.44 13.51 22.89
C ARG A 37 2.08 13.25 24.25
N ALA A 38 3.33 12.77 24.27
CA ALA A 38 4.06 12.48 25.50
C ALA A 38 4.28 13.72 26.39
N VAL A 39 4.41 14.91 25.78
CA VAL A 39 4.57 16.19 26.51
C VAL A 39 3.24 16.92 26.75
N GLY A 40 2.11 16.36 26.29
CA GLY A 40 0.77 16.93 26.50
C GLY A 40 0.37 18.05 25.54
N ASP A 41 1.10 18.23 24.44
CA ASP A 41 0.92 19.35 23.51
C ASP A 41 -0.25 19.17 22.53
N VAL A 42 -0.86 18.00 22.48
CA VAL A 42 -1.93 17.66 21.51
C VAL A 42 -3.13 17.00 22.17
N SER A 43 -4.33 17.33 21.69
CA SER A 43 -5.55 16.65 22.12
C SER A 43 -5.62 15.24 21.54
N SER A 44 -6.34 14.35 22.23
CA SER A 44 -6.59 12.98 21.75
C SER A 44 -7.27 12.95 20.38
N VAL A 45 -8.16 13.91 20.11
CA VAL A 45 -8.84 14.05 18.81
C VAL A 45 -7.86 14.44 17.72
N ALA A 46 -7.01 15.45 17.96
CA ALA A 46 -6.02 15.88 16.97
C ALA A 46 -5.03 14.75 16.63
N TYR A 47 -4.58 14.02 17.65
CA TYR A 47 -3.73 12.84 17.48
C TYR A 47 -4.41 11.76 16.63
N ALA A 48 -5.64 11.39 16.97
CA ALA A 48 -6.38 10.38 16.21
C ALA A 48 -6.63 10.80 14.75
N SER A 49 -6.94 12.08 14.52
CA SER A 49 -7.11 12.62 13.16
C SER A 49 -5.82 12.56 12.34
N ALA A 50 -4.67 12.85 12.93
CA ALA A 50 -3.38 12.74 12.25
C ALA A 50 -3.04 11.30 11.88
N LEU A 51 -3.25 10.36 12.81
CA LEU A 51 -3.03 8.93 12.54
C LEU A 51 -3.96 8.41 11.45
N LEU A 52 -5.24 8.81 11.47
CA LEU A 52 -6.20 8.40 10.45
C LEU A 52 -5.81 8.94 9.06
N ALA A 53 -5.32 10.18 8.98
CA ALA A 53 -4.92 10.78 7.72
C ALA A 53 -3.80 9.96 7.06
N VAL A 54 -2.73 9.66 7.79
CA VAL A 54 -1.61 8.89 7.24
C VAL A 54 -1.94 7.42 6.98
N ALA A 55 -2.79 6.81 7.81
CA ALA A 55 -3.29 5.47 7.56
C ALA A 55 -4.13 5.41 6.28
N THR A 56 -4.91 6.46 5.99
CA THR A 56 -5.71 6.55 4.76
C THR A 56 -4.81 6.69 3.52
N GLU A 57 -3.76 7.49 3.61
CA GLU A 57 -2.79 7.65 2.52
C GLU A 57 -2.00 6.35 2.23
N GLU A 58 -1.55 5.66 3.28
CA GLU A 58 -0.91 4.35 3.15
C GLU A 58 -1.85 3.33 2.51
N ALA A 59 -3.09 3.25 3.00
CA ALA A 59 -4.10 2.32 2.48
C ALA A 59 -4.43 2.60 1.01
N ALA A 60 -4.46 3.88 0.60
CA ALA A 60 -4.64 4.25 -0.80
C ALA A 60 -3.47 3.80 -1.67
N ALA A 61 -2.22 4.00 -1.22
CA ALA A 61 -1.04 3.53 -1.95
C ALA A 61 -0.98 2.00 -2.03
N ARG A 62 -1.34 1.32 -0.94
CA ARG A 62 -1.45 -0.15 -0.87
C ARG A 62 -2.47 -0.70 -1.86
N ARG A 63 -3.65 -0.05 -1.97
CA ARG A 63 -4.69 -0.44 -2.92
C ARG A 63 -4.19 -0.38 -4.36
N ILE A 64 -3.42 0.65 -4.72
CA ILE A 64 -2.81 0.76 -6.07
C ILE A 64 -1.91 -0.44 -6.36
N VAL A 65 -1.12 -0.90 -5.39
CA VAL A 65 -0.29 -2.11 -5.53
C VAL A 65 -1.16 -3.35 -5.73
N MET A 66 -2.24 -3.50 -4.95
CA MET A 66 -3.15 -4.66 -5.04
C MET A 66 -3.86 -4.72 -6.40
N GLU A 67 -4.30 -3.59 -6.93
CA GLU A 67 -5.04 -3.49 -8.20
C GLU A 67 -4.13 -3.53 -9.44
N TYR A 68 -2.82 -3.38 -9.29
CA TYR A 68 -1.89 -3.36 -10.42
C TYR A 68 -1.93 -4.65 -11.23
N CYS A 69 -2.21 -4.55 -12.52
CA CYS A 69 -2.15 -5.68 -13.45
C CYS A 69 -0.72 -5.80 -14.03
N PRO A 70 0.03 -6.87 -13.71
CA PRO A 70 1.37 -7.09 -14.26
C PRO A 70 1.35 -7.29 -15.77
N LEU A 71 2.41 -6.83 -16.45
CA LEU A 71 2.53 -6.92 -17.91
C LEU A 71 2.95 -8.32 -18.38
N ASP A 72 3.69 -9.04 -17.54
CA ASP A 72 4.18 -10.39 -17.81
C ASP A 72 4.26 -11.24 -16.52
N HIS A 73 4.57 -12.53 -16.69
CA HIS A 73 4.67 -13.47 -15.58
C HIS A 73 5.78 -13.09 -14.58
N GLN A 74 6.89 -12.52 -15.05
CA GLN A 74 7.99 -12.10 -14.17
C GLN A 74 7.55 -10.94 -13.27
N GLU A 75 6.75 -10.03 -13.80
CA GLU A 75 6.18 -8.92 -13.07
C GLU A 75 5.09 -9.38 -12.08
N SER A 76 4.30 -10.41 -12.43
CA SER A 76 3.40 -11.07 -11.49
C SER A 76 4.15 -11.64 -10.28
N ILE A 77 5.28 -12.33 -10.51
CA ILE A 77 6.12 -12.85 -9.42
C ILE A 77 6.63 -11.70 -8.54
N ARG A 78 7.15 -10.62 -9.15
CA ARG A 78 7.65 -9.45 -8.39
C ARG A 78 6.55 -8.79 -7.56
N LYS A 79 5.34 -8.65 -8.11
CA LYS A 79 4.18 -8.12 -7.37
C LYS A 79 3.86 -8.98 -6.15
N LEU A 80 3.75 -10.30 -6.35
CA LEU A 80 3.43 -11.23 -5.26
C LEU A 80 4.52 -11.27 -4.18
N LEU A 81 5.79 -11.22 -4.58
CA LEU A 81 6.93 -11.13 -3.67
C LEU A 81 6.85 -9.87 -2.81
N TYR A 82 6.58 -8.72 -3.43
CA TYR A 82 6.42 -7.46 -2.73
C TYR A 82 5.26 -7.50 -1.73
N ILE A 83 4.07 -7.94 -2.15
CA ILE A 83 2.90 -8.06 -1.27
C ILE A 83 3.21 -9.00 -0.11
N SER A 84 3.85 -10.15 -0.37
CA SER A 84 4.23 -11.09 0.68
C SER A 84 5.21 -10.47 1.69
N ALA A 85 6.23 -9.76 1.21
CA ALA A 85 7.19 -9.07 2.07
C ALA A 85 6.51 -8.00 2.93
N PHE A 86 5.61 -7.20 2.34
CA PHE A 86 4.80 -6.22 3.06
C PHE A 86 3.97 -6.87 4.17
N LEU A 87 3.19 -7.92 3.86
CA LEU A 87 2.31 -8.58 4.82
C LEU A 87 3.09 -9.16 6.01
N ILE A 88 4.25 -9.76 5.73
CA ILE A 88 5.14 -10.29 6.78
C ILE A 88 5.69 -9.14 7.64
N ALA A 89 6.20 -8.08 7.02
CA ALA A 89 6.80 -6.96 7.74
C ALA A 89 5.80 -6.19 8.59
N ALA A 90 4.54 -6.07 8.13
CA ALA A 90 3.47 -5.40 8.84
C ALA A 90 2.69 -6.34 9.78
N GLU A 91 3.01 -7.64 9.81
CA GLU A 91 2.30 -8.66 10.59
C GLU A 91 0.78 -8.70 10.33
N VAL A 92 0.38 -8.40 9.11
CA VAL A 92 -1.03 -8.40 8.69
C VAL A 92 -1.33 -9.50 7.69
N ARG A 93 -2.62 -9.80 7.54
CA ARG A 93 -3.13 -10.73 6.53
C ARG A 93 -4.02 -9.98 5.56
N LEU A 94 -4.11 -10.51 4.34
CA LEU A 94 -5.14 -10.08 3.40
C LEU A 94 -6.50 -10.58 3.86
N GLU A 95 -7.50 -9.73 3.72
CA GLU A 95 -8.90 -10.16 3.75
C GLU A 95 -9.20 -11.05 2.54
N GLU A 96 -10.25 -11.87 2.61
CA GLU A 96 -10.64 -12.79 1.52
C GLU A 96 -10.87 -12.04 0.19
N SER A 97 -11.48 -10.85 0.27
CA SER A 97 -11.72 -9.99 -0.90
C SER A 97 -10.43 -9.40 -1.48
N GLU A 98 -9.46 -9.02 -0.64
CA GLU A 98 -8.15 -8.53 -1.08
C GLU A 98 -7.32 -9.67 -1.70
N MET A 99 -7.40 -10.87 -1.12
CA MET A 99 -6.78 -12.07 -1.68
C MET A 99 -7.31 -12.37 -3.07
N ALA A 100 -8.64 -12.39 -3.25
CA ALA A 100 -9.27 -12.61 -4.55
C ALA A 100 -8.78 -11.57 -5.58
N MET A 101 -8.78 -10.29 -5.22
CA MET A 101 -8.30 -9.20 -6.08
C MET A 101 -6.83 -9.39 -6.49
N VAL A 102 -5.96 -9.71 -5.53
CA VAL A 102 -4.53 -9.93 -5.80
C VAL A 102 -4.33 -11.10 -6.74
N MET A 103 -5.06 -12.21 -6.53
CA MET A 103 -4.95 -13.41 -7.36
C MET A 103 -5.49 -13.17 -8.77
N GLU A 104 -6.64 -12.50 -8.92
CA GLU A 104 -7.18 -12.12 -10.23
C GLU A 104 -6.22 -11.23 -11.01
N ALA A 105 -5.68 -10.19 -10.36
CA ALA A 105 -4.75 -9.26 -11.01
C ALA A 105 -3.39 -9.91 -11.31
N ALA A 106 -2.92 -10.86 -10.50
CA ALA A 106 -1.63 -11.52 -10.69
C ALA A 106 -1.67 -12.73 -11.64
N ALA A 107 -2.85 -13.24 -11.99
CA ALA A 107 -3.03 -14.40 -12.87
C ALA A 107 -3.56 -14.06 -14.29
N PRO A 108 -2.96 -13.14 -15.06
CA PRO A 108 -3.42 -12.88 -16.43
C PRO A 108 -3.03 -13.96 -17.45
N PHE A 109 -2.29 -15.00 -17.05
CA PHE A 109 -1.83 -16.07 -17.95
C PHE A 109 -2.19 -17.45 -17.38
N GLY A 110 -3.44 -17.84 -17.60
CA GLY A 110 -3.86 -19.25 -17.67
C GLY A 110 -3.94 -19.69 -19.13
#